data_AF-A0A975E5Q0-F1
#
_entry.id   AF-A0A975E5Q0-F1
#
_cell.length_a   1.000
_cell.length_b   1.000
_cell.length_c   1.000
_cell.angle_alpha   90.00
_cell.angle_beta   90.00
_cell.angle_gamma   90.00
#
_symmetry.space_group_name_H-M   'P 1'
#
loop_
_entity.id
_entity.type
_entity.pdbx_description
1 polymer ?
#
loop_
_entity_poly.entity_id
_entity_poly.type
_entity_poly.pdbx_seq_one_letter_code
_entity_poly.pdbx_strand_id
1 'polypeptide(L)' 'MTSRGFSCDGRKYCSQMRSCAEAKYFLANCPGVKMDGDNDGIPCEEQWCGP' A
#
# COMPACT_ATOMS: atom_id res chain seq x y z
N MET A 1 -0.38 -20.12 9.66
CA MET A 1 0.52 -18.97 9.78
C MET A 1 -0.32 -17.72 9.64
N THR A 2 -0.27 -16.85 10.65
CA THR A 2 -1.19 -15.72 10.86
C THR A 2 -1.34 -14.87 9.61
N SER A 3 -2.56 -14.82 9.08
CA SER A 3 -3.03 -13.75 8.19
C SER A 3 -2.78 -12.44 8.95
N ARG A 4 -1.63 -11.80 8.72
CA ARG A 4 -1.35 -10.46 9.22
C ARG A 4 -2.35 -9.55 8.52
N GLY A 5 -3.53 -9.42 9.12
CA GLY A 5 -4.57 -8.52 8.64
C GLY A 5 -3.96 -7.15 8.50
N PHE A 6 -4.01 -6.61 7.29
CA PHE A 6 -3.60 -5.25 7.05
C PHE A 6 -4.60 -4.33 7.76
N SER A 7 -4.08 -3.42 8.57
CA SER A 7 -4.89 -2.51 9.38
C SER A 7 -4.41 -1.10 9.12
N CYS A 8 -5.33 -0.15 9.00
CA CYS A 8 -4.97 1.26 8.87
C CYS A 8 -4.33 1.75 10.17
N ASP A 9 -3.01 1.71 10.21
CA ASP A 9 -2.17 2.08 11.35
C ASP A 9 -1.48 3.44 11.17
N GLY A 10 -1.92 4.22 10.18
CA GLY A 10 -1.40 5.55 9.89
C GLY A 10 -0.23 5.56 8.91
N ARG A 11 0.18 4.41 8.36
CA ARG A 11 1.13 4.35 7.25
C ARG A 11 0.53 4.96 5.99
N LYS A 12 1.31 5.81 5.32
CA LYS A 12 0.88 6.57 4.15
C LYS A 12 1.84 6.42 2.97
N TYR A 13 3.05 5.92 3.18
CA TYR A 13 4.09 5.89 2.17
C TYR A 13 4.55 4.46 1.88
N CYS A 14 5.09 4.25 0.68
CA CYS A 14 5.54 2.96 0.19
C CYS A 14 6.71 2.36 0.96
N SER A 15 7.60 3.20 1.50
CA SER A 15 8.71 2.79 2.36
C SER A 15 8.25 2.14 3.67
N GLN A 16 6.98 2.34 4.06
CA GLN A 16 6.39 1.73 5.24
C GLN A 16 5.63 0.42 4.94
N MET A 17 5.42 0.12 3.66
CA MET A 17 4.80 -1.13 3.21
C MET A 17 5.85 -2.23 3.09
N ARG A 18 5.39 -3.48 3.09
CA ARG A 18 6.24 -4.67 2.97
C ARG A 18 5.90 -5.52 1.76
N SER A 19 4.84 -5.19 1.03
CA SER A 19 4.39 -5.93 -0.14
C SER A 19 3.39 -5.13 -0.98
N CYS A 20 3.24 -5.52 -2.24
CA CYS A 20 2.24 -4.93 -3.15
C CYS A 20 0.80 -5.17 -2.66
N ALA A 21 0.53 -6.37 -2.13
CA ALA A 21 -0.80 -6.71 -1.59
C ALA A 21 -1.18 -5.81 -0.40
N GLU A 22 -0.22 -5.51 0.47
CA GLU A 22 -0.40 -4.59 1.58
C GLU A 22 -0.65 -3.16 1.07
N ALA A 23 0.18 -2.68 0.14
CA ALA A 23 0.02 -1.34 -0.44
C ALA A 23 -1.35 -1.17 -1.12
N LYS A 24 -1.80 -2.16 -1.91
CA LYS A 24 -3.13 -2.19 -2.54
C LYS A 24 -4.25 -2.20 -1.51
N TYR A 25 -4.10 -2.97 -0.43
CA TYR A 25 -5.06 -2.96 0.65
C TYR A 25 -5.16 -1.56 1.28
N PHE A 26 -4.05 -0.91 1.58
CA PHE A 26 -4.04 0.41 2.18
C PHE A 26 -4.61 1.48 1.24
N LEU A 27 -4.32 1.42 -0.07
CA LEU A 27 -4.91 2.32 -1.06
C LEU A 27 -6.44 2.20 -1.10
N ALA A 28 -6.97 0.98 -1.06
CA ALA A 28 -8.41 0.72 -1.15
C ALA A 28 -9.16 0.89 0.18
N ASN A 29 -8.53 0.62 1.33
CA ASN A 29 -9.21 0.54 2.62
C ASN A 29 -8.85 1.70 3.57
N CYS A 30 -7.70 2.36 3.39
CA CYS A 30 -7.21 3.38 4.31
C CYS A 30 -7.26 4.78 3.68
N PRO A 31 -7.96 5.74 4.32
CA PRO A 31 -8.01 7.11 3.81
C PRO A 31 -6.68 7.85 4.02
N GLY A 32 -6.34 8.71 3.06
CA GLY A 32 -5.19 9.64 3.18
C GLY A 32 -3.82 8.99 2.95
N VAL A 33 -3.78 7.85 2.27
CA VAL A 33 -2.55 7.24 1.78
C VAL A 33 -1.96 8.06 0.63
N LYS A 34 -0.62 8.08 0.51
CA LYS A 34 0.14 8.74 -0.54
C LYS A 34 1.10 7.75 -1.18
N MET A 35 0.51 6.67 -1.72
CA MET A 35 1.23 5.51 -2.26
C MET A 35 1.06 5.39 -3.77
N ASP A 36 -0.05 5.92 -4.27
CA ASP A 36 -0.43 6.01 -5.67
C ASP A 36 -0.29 7.49 -6.08
N GLY A 37 0.86 7.81 -6.67
CA GLY A 37 1.27 9.19 -6.95
C GLY A 37 0.64 9.74 -8.23
N ASP A 38 0.46 8.87 -9.20
CA ASP A 38 -0.11 9.10 -10.53
C ASP A 38 -1.61 8.76 -10.62
N ASN A 39 -2.17 8.16 -9.56
CA ASN A 39 -3.59 7.85 -9.40
C ASN A 39 -4.10 6.84 -10.45
N ASP A 40 -3.25 5.87 -10.79
CA ASP A 40 -3.55 4.80 -11.74
C ASP A 40 -4.19 3.56 -11.06
N GLY A 41 -4.22 3.54 -9.72
CA GLY A 41 -4.71 2.44 -8.90
C GLY A 41 -3.65 1.40 -8.52
N ILE A 42 -2.38 1.62 -8.86
CA ILE A 42 -1.24 0.77 -8.53
C ILE A 42 -0.33 1.51 -7.54
N PRO A 43 -0.46 1.25 -6.23
CA PRO A 43 0.39 1.90 -5.26
C PRO A 43 1.80 1.29 -5.27
N CYS A 44 2.81 2.12 -5.05
CA CYS A 44 4.19 1.66 -4.84
C CYS A 44 4.78 0.87 -6.02
N GLU A 45 4.50 1.27 -7.25
CA GLU A 45 5.06 0.65 -8.46
C GLU A 45 6.60 0.57 -8.38
N GLU A 46 7.27 1.63 -7.93
CA GLU A 46 8.72 1.67 -7.90
C GLU A 46 9.37 0.73 -6.85
N GLN A 47 8.63 0.29 -5.83
CA GLN A 47 9.17 -0.49 -4.70
C GLN A 47 8.59 -1.90 -4.56
N TRP A 48 7.29 -2.07 -4.79
CA TRP A 48 6.57 -3.29 -4.44
C TRP A 48 5.71 -3.85 -5.59
N CYS A 49 5.02 -2.98 -6.33
CA CYS A 49 4.05 -3.37 -7.37
C CYS A 49 4.58 -3.26 -8.80
N GLY A 50 5.85 -2.90 -8.99
CA GLY A 50 6.49 -2.77 -10.29
C GLY A 50 6.80 -4.11 -10.96
N PRO A 51 7.15 -4.09 -12.25
CA PRO A 51 7.47 -5.26 -13.05
C PRO A 51 8.73 -6.02 -12.59
#